data_AF-A0A2H0C547-F1
#
_entry.id   AF-A0A2H0C547-F1
#
_cell.length_a   1.000
_cell.length_b   1.000
_cell.length_c   1.000
_cell.angle_alpha   90.00
_cell.angle_beta   90.00
_cell.angle_gamma   90.00
#
_symmetry.space_group_name_H-M   'P 1'
#
loop_
_entity.id
_entity.type
_entity.pdbx_description
1 polymer ?
#
loop_
_entity_poly.entity_id
_entity_poly.type
_entity_poly.pdbx_seq_one_letter_code
_entity_poly.pdbx_strand_id
1 'polypeptide(L)'
;MKLFGYFETVKPLLVKQINKFFLQQKDFPNKQLLQSLQAFNLKGKLLRGMLVLLINKMEGGQINEKVLNVATAMELVHSGLLIHDDIMDKDLFRRGFPTIHKSFGQSMAICAGDWLFCKAIELIDDNELIKIMSVGVQQVMHGQILDVFFSETNNNPNQSTILDIYRKKTAFYSFSLPFKLGAMLQKASLKKLDILNSLGENLGLIFQI
;
A
#
# COMPACT_ATOMS: atom_id res chain seq x y z
N MET A 1 -22.13 -14.05 -1.28
CA MET A 1 -21.39 -13.66 -0.06
C MET A 1 -21.30 -12.14 0.00
N LYS A 2 -21.63 -11.49 1.13
CA LYS A 2 -21.51 -10.03 1.26
C LYS A 2 -20.04 -9.62 1.37
N LEU A 3 -19.65 -8.49 0.77
CA LEU A 3 -18.25 -8.01 0.72
C LEU A 3 -17.58 -7.95 2.11
N PHE A 4 -18.28 -7.40 3.11
CA PHE A 4 -17.77 -7.31 4.47
C PHE A 4 -17.47 -8.69 5.09
N GLY A 5 -18.35 -9.67 4.88
CA GLY A 5 -18.12 -11.04 5.35
C GLY A 5 -16.90 -11.70 4.68
N TYR A 6 -16.55 -11.30 3.44
CA TYR A 6 -15.29 -11.75 2.82
C TYR A 6 -14.07 -11.21 3.56
N PHE A 7 -14.06 -9.90 3.82
CA PHE A 7 -12.94 -9.26 4.50
C PHE A 7 -12.72 -9.81 5.91
N GLU A 8 -13.79 -10.09 6.65
CA GLU A 8 -13.70 -10.77 7.95
C GLU A 8 -13.05 -12.16 7.83
N THR A 9 -13.31 -12.88 6.73
CA THR A 9 -12.75 -14.21 6.49
C THR A 9 -11.25 -14.16 6.12
N VAL A 10 -10.84 -13.21 5.29
CA VAL A 10 -9.46 -13.18 4.76
C VAL A 10 -8.49 -12.36 5.60
N LYS A 11 -8.98 -11.40 6.39
CA LYS A 11 -8.13 -10.56 7.25
C LYS A 11 -7.23 -11.38 8.19
N PRO A 12 -7.71 -12.43 8.89
CA PRO A 12 -6.85 -13.25 9.74
C PRO A 12 -5.70 -13.94 8.98
N LEU A 13 -5.93 -14.34 7.73
CA LEU A 13 -4.90 -14.95 6.88
C LEU A 13 -3.80 -13.94 6.54
N LEU A 14 -4.18 -12.72 6.15
CA LEU A 14 -3.24 -11.65 5.85
C LEU A 14 -2.46 -11.20 7.10
N VAL A 15 -3.13 -11.07 8.24
CA VAL A 15 -2.48 -10.78 9.54
C VAL A 15 -1.46 -11.85 9.89
N LYS A 16 -1.80 -13.13 9.71
CA LYS A 16 -0.88 -14.25 9.93
C LYS A 16 0.34 -14.16 9.03
N GLN A 17 0.16 -13.80 7.74
CA GLN A 17 1.28 -13.65 6.81
C GLN A 17 2.18 -12.47 7.17
N ILE A 18 1.61 -11.31 7.53
CA ILE A 18 2.38 -10.15 7.97
C ILE A 18 3.19 -10.49 9.24
N ASN A 19 2.58 -11.18 10.21
CA ASN A 19 3.30 -11.66 11.39
C ASN A 19 4.45 -12.59 11.02
N LYS A 20 4.21 -13.56 10.12
CA LYS A 20 5.25 -14.47 9.62
C LYS A 20 6.41 -13.68 8.99
N PHE A 21 6.12 -12.70 8.15
CA PHE A 21 7.12 -11.84 7.52
C PHE A 21 8.02 -11.14 8.55
N PHE A 22 7.43 -10.46 9.55
CA PHE A 22 8.21 -9.74 10.56
C PHE A 22 9.02 -10.69 11.46
N LEU A 23 8.47 -11.86 11.83
CA LEU A 23 9.18 -12.88 12.62
C LEU A 23 10.42 -13.45 11.91
N GLN A 24 10.45 -13.41 10.59
CA GLN A 24 11.58 -13.90 9.79
C GLN A 24 12.75 -12.89 9.69
N GLN A 25 12.55 -11.63 10.08
CA GLN A 25 13.58 -10.57 9.96
C GLN A 25 14.57 -10.61 11.14
N LYS A 26 15.24 -11.75 11.34
CA LYS A 26 16.14 -11.99 12.49
C LYS A 26 17.37 -11.09 12.49
N ASP A 27 17.84 -10.71 11.30
CA ASP A 27 19.05 -9.89 11.12
C ASP A 27 18.76 -8.38 11.16
N PHE A 28 17.51 -7.99 11.41
CA PHE A 28 17.16 -6.57 11.52
C PHE A 28 17.85 -5.93 12.75
N PRO A 29 18.60 -4.83 12.58
CA PRO A 29 19.55 -4.36 13.59
C PRO A 29 18.87 -3.80 14.86
N ASN A 30 17.63 -3.33 14.76
CA ASN A 30 16.90 -2.73 15.87
C ASN A 30 15.55 -3.44 16.12
N LYS A 31 15.52 -4.33 17.14
CA LYS A 31 14.33 -5.13 17.48
C LYS A 31 13.12 -4.28 17.88
N GLN A 32 13.33 -3.18 18.59
CA GLN A 32 12.22 -2.31 19.04
C GLN A 32 11.58 -1.58 17.86
N LEU A 33 12.40 -1.12 16.91
CA LEU A 33 11.91 -0.56 15.65
C LEU A 33 11.14 -1.63 14.85
N LEU A 34 11.69 -2.84 14.70
CA LEU A 34 11.01 -3.93 13.97
C LEU A 34 9.62 -4.24 14.57
N GLN A 35 9.51 -4.33 15.89
CA GLN A 35 8.24 -4.52 16.59
C GLN A 35 7.28 -3.35 16.36
N SER A 36 7.82 -2.12 16.34
CA SER A 36 7.03 -0.91 16.06
C SER A 36 6.50 -0.89 14.63
N LEU A 37 7.31 -1.31 13.64
CA LEU A 37 6.89 -1.45 12.24
C LEU A 37 5.82 -2.54 12.07
N GLN A 38 5.98 -3.69 12.73
CA GLN A 38 4.98 -4.74 12.76
C GLN A 38 3.64 -4.22 13.31
N ALA A 39 3.68 -3.56 14.46
CA ALA A 39 2.49 -2.98 15.07
C ALA A 39 1.86 -1.88 14.20
N PHE A 40 2.68 -1.03 13.58
CA PHE A 40 2.23 0.04 12.68
C PHE A 40 1.45 -0.52 11.48
N ASN A 41 1.97 -1.58 10.86
CA ASN A 41 1.33 -2.27 9.75
C ASN A 41 -0.02 -2.88 10.16
N LEU A 42 -0.03 -3.67 11.25
CA LEU A 42 -1.21 -4.41 11.71
C LEU A 42 -2.34 -3.55 12.28
N LYS A 43 -2.04 -2.33 12.75
CA LYS A 43 -3.06 -1.36 13.20
C LYS A 43 -3.89 -0.80 12.05
N GLY A 44 -3.49 -1.03 10.80
CA GLY A 44 -4.25 -0.63 9.62
C GLY A 44 -5.54 -1.42 9.42
N LYS A 45 -6.39 -0.93 8.52
CA LYS A 45 -7.56 -1.68 8.06
C LYS A 45 -7.18 -2.86 7.16
N LEU A 46 -5.93 -2.91 6.66
CA LEU A 46 -5.39 -3.88 5.71
C LEU A 46 -6.22 -3.99 4.41
N LEU A 47 -6.86 -2.88 4.03
CA LEU A 47 -7.82 -2.86 2.93
C LEU A 47 -7.16 -3.26 1.60
N ARG A 48 -5.95 -2.75 1.31
CA ARG A 48 -5.33 -2.91 -0.01
C ARG A 48 -4.92 -4.35 -0.25
N GLY A 49 -4.32 -5.00 0.75
CA GLY A 49 -4.04 -6.43 0.72
C GLY A 49 -5.32 -7.26 0.60
N MET A 50 -6.39 -6.92 1.32
CA MET A 50 -7.67 -7.61 1.18
C MET A 50 -8.31 -7.42 -0.21
N LEU A 51 -8.12 -6.27 -0.87
CA LEU A 51 -8.57 -6.05 -2.25
C LEU A 51 -7.78 -6.91 -3.25
N VAL A 52 -6.46 -7.10 -3.05
CA VAL A 52 -5.67 -8.08 -3.83
C VAL A 52 -6.29 -9.47 -3.70
N LEU A 53 -6.57 -9.92 -2.48
CA LEU A 53 -7.17 -11.23 -2.22
C LEU A 53 -8.58 -11.35 -2.82
N LEU A 54 -9.36 -10.28 -2.81
CA LEU A 54 -10.70 -10.25 -3.38
C LEU A 54 -10.66 -10.45 -4.89
N ILE A 55 -9.85 -9.66 -5.60
CA ILE A 55 -9.79 -9.75 -7.06
C ILE A 55 -9.17 -11.08 -7.49
N ASN A 56 -8.13 -11.58 -6.80
CA ASN A 56 -7.60 -12.92 -7.06
C ASN A 56 -8.70 -13.99 -7.00
N LYS A 57 -9.56 -13.94 -5.98
CA LYS A 57 -10.70 -14.87 -5.86
C LYS A 57 -11.73 -14.68 -6.96
N MET A 58 -12.04 -13.43 -7.34
CA MET A 58 -12.98 -13.14 -8.42
C MET A 58 -12.50 -13.64 -9.78
N GLU A 59 -11.18 -13.70 -10.00
CA GLU A 59 -10.58 -14.32 -11.19
C GLU A 59 -10.41 -15.85 -11.06
N GLY A 60 -10.98 -16.47 -10.03
CA GLY A 60 -10.96 -17.93 -9.84
C GLY A 60 -9.72 -18.47 -9.10
N GLY A 61 -8.84 -17.58 -8.62
CA GLY A 61 -7.64 -17.94 -7.89
C GLY A 61 -7.90 -18.43 -6.47
N GLN A 62 -7.09 -19.39 -6.02
CA GLN A 62 -7.04 -19.79 -4.61
C GLN A 62 -6.06 -18.93 -3.82
N ILE A 63 -6.28 -18.78 -2.52
CA ILE A 63 -5.32 -18.09 -1.64
C ILE A 63 -4.20 -19.08 -1.30
N ASN A 64 -3.00 -18.80 -1.80
CA ASN A 64 -1.77 -19.52 -1.49
C ASN A 64 -0.69 -18.55 -0.99
N GLU A 65 0.51 -19.05 -0.72
CA GLU A 65 1.61 -18.22 -0.19
C GLU A 65 2.02 -17.10 -1.15
N LYS A 66 2.09 -17.34 -2.47
CA LYS A 66 2.39 -16.31 -3.47
C LYS A 66 1.36 -15.17 -3.43
N VAL A 67 0.07 -15.51 -3.39
CA VAL A 67 -1.03 -14.54 -3.31
C VAL A 67 -0.95 -13.72 -2.00
N LEU A 68 -0.68 -14.39 -0.87
CA LEU A 68 -0.52 -13.73 0.42
C LEU A 68 0.73 -12.83 0.47
N ASN A 69 1.81 -13.21 -0.20
CA ASN A 69 3.03 -12.39 -0.31
C ASN A 69 2.76 -11.10 -1.08
N VAL A 70 2.04 -11.15 -2.21
CA VAL A 70 1.66 -9.95 -2.97
C VAL A 70 0.73 -9.04 -2.15
N ALA A 71 -0.25 -9.62 -1.44
CA ALA A 71 -1.12 -8.86 -0.54
C ALA A 71 -0.34 -8.23 0.63
N THR A 72 0.65 -8.93 1.17
CA THR A 72 1.54 -8.43 2.24
C THR A 72 2.43 -7.30 1.71
N ALA A 73 3.04 -7.47 0.54
CA ALA A 73 3.85 -6.45 -0.12
C ALA A 73 3.07 -5.14 -0.30
N MET A 74 1.79 -5.22 -0.69
CA MET A 74 0.93 -4.05 -0.82
C MET A 74 0.75 -3.28 0.51
N GLU A 75 0.64 -3.99 1.63
CA GLU A 75 0.52 -3.38 2.97
C GLU A 75 1.87 -2.89 3.53
N LEU A 76 2.99 -3.51 3.16
CA LEU A 76 4.33 -3.01 3.48
C LEU A 76 4.60 -1.69 2.74
N VAL A 77 4.30 -1.62 1.43
CA VAL A 77 4.36 -0.36 0.67
C VAL A 77 3.46 0.69 1.33
N HIS A 78 2.24 0.34 1.70
CA HIS A 78 1.34 1.29 2.35
C HIS A 78 1.93 1.85 3.65
N SER A 79 2.57 0.99 4.44
CA SER A 79 3.20 1.42 5.68
C SER A 79 4.41 2.32 5.43
N GLY A 80 5.25 2.00 4.44
CA GLY A 80 6.38 2.86 4.05
C GLY A 80 5.92 4.25 3.62
N LEU A 81 4.88 4.32 2.77
CA LEU A 81 4.28 5.59 2.33
C LEU A 81 3.80 6.42 3.52
N LEU A 82 3.04 5.82 4.45
CA LEU A 82 2.53 6.55 5.61
C LEU A 82 3.64 7.03 6.55
N ILE A 83 4.72 6.27 6.70
CA ILE A 83 5.86 6.68 7.53
C ILE A 83 6.55 7.91 6.95
N HIS A 84 6.70 7.97 5.63
CA HIS A 84 7.27 9.14 4.94
C HIS A 84 6.30 10.32 4.96
N ASP A 85 5.01 10.09 4.70
CA ASP A 85 3.93 11.10 4.77
C ASP A 85 3.87 11.74 6.16
N ASP A 86 3.97 10.94 7.24
CA ASP A 86 4.03 11.44 8.62
C ASP A 86 5.15 12.47 8.83
N ILE A 87 6.31 12.28 8.18
CA ILE A 87 7.45 13.20 8.29
C ILE A 87 7.18 14.48 7.52
N MET A 88 6.66 14.36 6.28
CA MET A 88 6.36 15.49 5.40
C MET A 88 5.28 16.39 6.01
N ASP A 89 4.23 15.79 6.56
CA ASP A 89 3.10 16.48 7.17
C ASP A 89 3.36 16.92 8.62
N LYS A 90 4.51 16.53 9.19
CA LYS A 90 4.90 16.79 10.60
C LYS A 90 3.89 16.21 11.61
N ASP A 91 3.28 15.08 11.27
CA ASP A 91 2.29 14.40 12.09
C ASP A 91 2.93 13.72 13.31
N LEU A 92 2.56 14.12 14.51
CA LEU A 92 3.07 13.53 15.75
C LEU A 92 2.34 12.23 16.14
N PHE A 93 1.17 11.98 15.58
CA PHE A 93 0.35 10.82 15.91
C PHE A 93 -0.38 10.26 14.70
N ARG A 94 -0.42 8.93 14.58
CA ARG A 94 -1.23 8.23 13.59
C ARG A 94 -2.02 7.12 14.26
N ARG A 95 -3.34 7.09 14.01
CA ARG A 95 -4.28 6.11 14.57
C ARG A 95 -4.21 6.04 16.11
N GLY A 96 -4.00 7.18 16.77
CA GLY A 96 -3.90 7.30 18.23
C GLY A 96 -2.55 6.93 18.84
N PHE A 97 -1.50 6.67 18.03
CA PHE A 97 -0.16 6.31 18.52
C PHE A 97 0.90 7.25 17.98
N PRO A 98 2.03 7.44 18.68
CA PRO A 98 3.19 8.15 18.15
C PRO A 98 3.61 7.62 16.78
N THR A 99 3.91 8.52 15.85
CA THR A 99 4.49 8.16 14.55
C THR A 99 5.91 7.59 14.72
N ILE A 100 6.41 6.89 13.70
CA ILE A 100 7.74 6.28 13.75
C ILE A 100 8.81 7.37 13.94
N HIS A 101 8.70 8.50 13.24
CA HIS A 101 9.68 9.58 13.37
C HIS A 101 9.65 10.25 14.75
N LYS A 102 8.48 10.34 15.39
CA LYS A 102 8.37 10.83 16.77
C LYS A 102 9.06 9.89 17.77
N SER A 103 8.97 8.58 17.54
CA SER A 103 9.48 7.56 18.48
C SER A 103 10.96 7.25 18.29
N PHE A 104 11.45 7.34 17.05
CA PHE A 104 12.80 6.87 16.66
C PHE A 104 13.64 7.93 15.95
N GLY A 105 13.11 9.13 15.73
CA GLY A 105 13.75 10.18 14.96
C GLY A 105 13.48 10.07 13.44
N GLN A 106 13.62 11.19 12.74
CA GLN A 106 13.33 11.29 11.31
C GLN A 106 14.22 10.38 10.46
N SER A 107 15.54 10.37 10.68
CA SER A 107 16.46 9.53 9.89
C SER A 107 16.13 8.05 9.99
N MET A 108 15.78 7.57 11.19
CA MET A 108 15.39 6.16 11.38
C MET A 108 14.06 5.85 10.70
N ALA A 109 13.11 6.77 10.74
CA ALA A 109 11.83 6.62 10.05
C ALA A 109 11.97 6.60 8.53
N ILE A 110 12.84 7.44 7.95
CA ILE A 110 13.16 7.42 6.52
C ILE A 110 13.70 6.04 6.12
N CYS A 111 14.77 5.58 6.79
CA CYS A 111 15.36 4.27 6.51
C CYS A 111 14.37 3.11 6.73
N ALA A 112 13.47 3.22 7.71
CA ALA A 112 12.45 2.21 7.95
C ALA A 112 11.41 2.15 6.81
N GLY A 113 11.00 3.30 6.28
CA GLY A 113 10.12 3.38 5.10
C GLY A 113 10.79 2.77 3.86
N ASP A 114 12.05 3.13 3.61
CA ASP A 114 12.83 2.61 2.48
C ASP A 114 12.99 1.09 2.56
N TRP A 115 13.32 0.58 3.75
CA TRP A 115 13.45 -0.86 3.99
C TRP A 115 12.13 -1.60 3.73
N LEU A 116 10.98 -1.03 4.12
CA LEU A 116 9.66 -1.63 3.82
C LEU A 116 9.40 -1.70 2.32
N PHE A 117 9.80 -0.68 1.53
CA PHE A 117 9.70 -0.71 0.07
C PHE A 117 10.58 -1.82 -0.53
N CYS A 118 11.83 -1.92 -0.10
CA CYS A 118 12.74 -3.00 -0.55
C CYS A 118 12.17 -4.38 -0.23
N LYS A 119 11.66 -4.59 0.98
CA LYS A 119 11.08 -5.87 1.40
C LYS A 119 9.77 -6.20 0.69
N ALA A 120 8.96 -5.20 0.36
CA ALA A 120 7.77 -5.41 -0.44
C ALA A 120 8.10 -5.97 -1.84
N ILE A 121 9.15 -5.46 -2.47
CA ILE A 121 9.62 -5.95 -3.77
C ILE A 121 10.18 -7.37 -3.63
N GLU A 122 10.98 -7.63 -2.59
CA GLU A 122 11.57 -8.96 -2.31
C GLU A 122 10.51 -10.06 -2.12
N LEU A 123 9.33 -9.72 -1.61
CA LEU A 123 8.23 -10.69 -1.42
C LEU A 123 7.57 -11.16 -2.72
N ILE A 124 7.72 -10.41 -3.82
CA ILE A 124 7.07 -10.71 -5.09
C ILE A 124 8.06 -11.47 -5.99
N ASP A 125 7.74 -12.72 -6.32
CA ASP A 125 8.58 -13.61 -7.14
C ASP A 125 8.31 -13.53 -8.65
N ASP A 126 7.58 -12.49 -9.07
CA ASP A 126 7.02 -12.36 -10.40
C ASP A 126 7.35 -10.99 -10.99
N ASN A 127 8.18 -10.98 -12.03
CA ASN A 127 8.68 -9.77 -12.66
C ASN A 127 7.57 -8.85 -13.19
N GLU A 128 6.45 -9.42 -13.65
CA GLU A 128 5.34 -8.63 -14.16
C GLU A 128 4.60 -7.93 -13.02
N LEU A 129 4.38 -8.64 -11.90
CA LEU A 129 3.80 -8.05 -10.70
C LEU A 129 4.73 -6.99 -10.07
N ILE A 130 6.04 -7.22 -10.05
CA ILE A 130 7.04 -6.22 -9.60
C ILE A 130 6.91 -4.96 -10.47
N LYS A 131 6.83 -5.11 -11.79
CA LYS A 131 6.69 -3.97 -12.71
C LYS A 131 5.40 -3.20 -12.46
N ILE A 132 4.28 -3.89 -12.26
CA ILE A 132 2.98 -3.26 -11.95
C ILE A 132 3.05 -2.52 -10.60
N MET A 133 3.61 -3.15 -9.57
CA MET A 133 3.82 -2.52 -8.26
C MET A 133 4.70 -1.27 -8.38
N SER A 134 5.83 -1.37 -9.07
CA SER A 134 6.78 -0.27 -9.28
C SER A 134 6.14 0.92 -9.99
N VAL A 135 5.42 0.69 -11.10
CA VAL A 135 4.67 1.75 -11.79
C VAL A 135 3.66 2.39 -10.85
N GLY A 136 2.97 1.60 -10.03
CA GLY A 136 2.00 2.14 -9.09
C GLY A 136 2.60 2.97 -7.97
N VAL A 137 3.73 2.56 -7.41
CA VAL A 137 4.47 3.35 -6.41
C VAL A 137 4.99 4.65 -7.03
N GLN A 138 5.50 4.61 -8.26
CA GLN A 138 5.93 5.83 -8.97
C GLN A 138 4.79 6.82 -9.16
N GLN A 139 3.58 6.37 -9.49
CA GLN A 139 2.41 7.27 -9.59
C GLN A 139 2.11 7.95 -8.25
N VAL A 140 2.18 7.22 -7.13
CA VAL A 140 2.02 7.83 -5.80
C VAL A 140 3.10 8.87 -5.54
N MET A 141 4.36 8.56 -5.85
CA MET A 141 5.48 9.50 -5.68
C MET A 141 5.29 10.75 -6.53
N HIS A 142 4.84 10.64 -7.78
CA HIS A 142 4.50 11.81 -8.59
C HIS A 142 3.38 12.66 -7.96
N GLY A 143 2.35 12.00 -7.42
CA GLY A 143 1.29 12.69 -6.67
C GLY A 143 1.84 13.41 -5.45
N GLN A 144 2.71 12.75 -4.67
CA GLN A 144 3.36 13.33 -3.49
C GLN A 144 4.28 14.50 -3.84
N ILE A 145 5.07 14.40 -4.92
CA ILE A 145 5.95 15.49 -5.38
C ILE A 145 5.12 16.73 -5.72
N LEU A 146 3.99 16.57 -6.40
CA LEU A 146 3.09 17.69 -6.69
C LEU A 146 2.50 18.27 -5.40
N ASP A 147 2.04 17.42 -4.48
CA ASP A 147 1.48 17.82 -3.18
C ASP A 147 2.48 18.65 -2.35
N VAL A 148 3.74 18.18 -2.27
CA VAL A 148 4.84 18.90 -1.60
C VAL A 148 5.16 20.19 -2.35
N PHE A 149 5.29 20.16 -3.67
CA PHE A 149 5.58 21.36 -4.47
C PHE A 149 4.55 22.48 -4.25
N PHE A 150 3.25 22.14 -4.24
CA PHE A 150 2.20 23.14 -4.04
C PHE A 150 2.04 23.57 -2.58
N SER A 151 2.45 22.75 -1.60
CA SER A 151 2.47 23.18 -0.19
C SER A 151 3.67 24.05 0.17
N GLU A 152 4.80 23.89 -0.53
CA GLU A 152 6.00 24.70 -0.33
C GLU A 152 6.04 25.97 -1.19
N THR A 153 5.23 26.03 -2.25
CA THR A 153 5.12 27.23 -3.10
C THR A 153 3.85 28.00 -2.80
N ASN A 154 3.88 29.35 -2.93
CA ASN A 154 2.67 30.18 -2.83
C ASN A 154 1.74 30.05 -4.06
N ASN A 155 1.87 28.98 -4.85
CA ASN A 155 1.06 28.73 -6.03
C ASN A 155 -0.05 27.77 -5.68
N ASN A 156 -1.31 28.18 -5.84
CA ASN A 156 -2.44 27.28 -5.64
C ASN A 156 -2.65 26.40 -6.89
N PRO A 157 -2.80 25.08 -6.73
CA PRO A 157 -3.11 24.21 -7.86
C PRO A 157 -4.52 24.48 -8.38
N ASN A 158 -4.70 24.38 -9.70
CA ASN A 158 -6.04 24.43 -10.28
C ASN A 158 -6.80 23.12 -10.01
N GLN A 159 -8.11 23.10 -10.25
CA GLN A 159 -8.96 21.93 -10.01
C GLN A 159 -8.47 20.67 -10.75
N SER A 160 -7.98 20.79 -11.98
CA SER A 160 -7.48 19.63 -12.73
C SER A 160 -6.24 19.01 -12.08
N THR A 161 -5.35 19.84 -11.54
CA THR A 161 -4.17 19.40 -10.80
C THR A 161 -4.54 18.73 -9.49
N ILE A 162 -5.49 19.28 -8.72
CA ILE A 162 -5.99 18.68 -7.48
C ILE A 162 -6.58 17.28 -7.76
N LEU A 163 -7.42 17.17 -8.80
CA LEU A 163 -7.99 15.89 -9.20
C LEU A 163 -6.93 14.89 -9.66
N ASP A 164 -5.87 15.35 -10.34
CA ASP A 164 -4.75 14.48 -10.74
C ASP A 164 -3.95 13.97 -9.53
N ILE A 165 -3.70 14.83 -8.53
CA ILE A 165 -3.08 14.43 -7.25
C ILE A 165 -3.96 13.36 -6.57
N TYR A 166 -5.26 13.57 -6.47
CA TYR A 166 -6.20 12.61 -5.87
C TYR A 166 -6.23 11.28 -6.63
N ARG A 167 -6.22 11.33 -7.97
CA ARG A 167 -6.14 10.12 -8.80
C ARG A 167 -4.87 9.33 -8.51
N LYS A 168 -3.71 10.00 -8.47
CA LYS A 168 -2.41 9.35 -8.29
C LYS A 168 -2.18 8.83 -6.87
N LYS A 169 -2.31 9.70 -5.87
CA LYS A 169 -1.98 9.43 -4.46
C LYS A 169 -2.96 8.45 -3.82
N THR A 170 -4.26 8.60 -4.13
CA THR A 170 -5.30 7.79 -3.48
C THR A 170 -5.96 6.81 -4.45
N ALA A 171 -6.50 7.28 -5.58
CA ALA A 171 -7.45 6.46 -6.31
C ALA A 171 -6.80 5.24 -6.99
N PHE A 172 -5.78 5.51 -7.81
CA PHE A 172 -4.99 4.50 -8.47
C PHE A 172 -4.34 3.58 -7.43
N TYR A 173 -3.68 4.14 -6.44
CA TYR A 173 -2.92 3.37 -5.46
C TYR A 173 -3.78 2.48 -4.55
N SER A 174 -4.90 3.01 -4.07
CA SER A 174 -5.70 2.32 -3.05
C SER A 174 -6.68 1.30 -3.65
N PHE A 175 -7.02 1.45 -4.93
CA PHE A 175 -8.01 0.60 -5.59
C PHE A 175 -7.48 -0.02 -6.89
N SER A 176 -7.07 0.79 -7.88
CA SER A 176 -6.66 0.24 -9.19
C SER A 176 -5.44 -0.68 -9.10
N LEU A 177 -4.43 -0.30 -8.33
CA LEU A 177 -3.21 -1.10 -8.15
C LEU A 177 -3.49 -2.46 -7.49
N PRO A 178 -4.14 -2.56 -6.31
CA PRO A 178 -4.44 -3.87 -5.73
C PRO A 178 -5.39 -4.69 -6.61
N PHE A 179 -6.26 -4.06 -7.41
CA PHE A 179 -7.07 -4.79 -8.39
C PHE A 179 -6.23 -5.41 -9.50
N LYS A 180 -5.32 -4.64 -10.09
CA LYS A 180 -4.41 -5.14 -11.12
C LYS A 180 -3.53 -6.27 -10.59
N LEU A 181 -2.96 -6.11 -9.40
CA LEU A 181 -2.14 -7.15 -8.77
C LEU A 181 -2.94 -8.43 -8.53
N GLY A 182 -4.16 -8.30 -7.97
CA GLY A 182 -5.07 -9.42 -7.75
C GLY A 182 -5.45 -10.16 -9.03
N ALA A 183 -5.71 -9.43 -10.12
CA ALA A 183 -6.08 -10.01 -11.40
C ALA A 183 -4.89 -10.66 -12.12
N MET A 184 -3.71 -10.06 -12.03
CA MET A 184 -2.49 -10.55 -12.67
C MET A 184 -1.91 -11.79 -11.99
N LEU A 185 -2.22 -12.03 -10.72
CA LEU A 185 -1.98 -13.33 -10.08
C LEU A 185 -2.63 -14.49 -10.83
N GLN A 186 -3.71 -14.23 -11.58
CA GLN A 186 -4.41 -15.20 -12.43
C GLN A 186 -4.23 -14.93 -13.93
N LYS A 187 -3.25 -14.09 -14.31
CA LYS A 187 -2.95 -13.71 -15.71
C LYS A 187 -4.17 -13.21 -16.48
N ALA A 188 -4.99 -12.38 -15.84
CA ALA A 188 -6.16 -11.78 -16.47
C ALA A 188 -5.79 -11.02 -17.76
N SER A 189 -6.71 -11.01 -18.73
CA SER A 189 -6.48 -10.33 -20.01
C SER A 189 -6.34 -8.81 -19.87
N LEU A 190 -5.64 -8.16 -20.80
CA LEU A 190 -5.48 -6.70 -20.83
C LEU A 190 -6.82 -5.96 -20.75
N LYS A 191 -7.83 -6.44 -21.47
CA LYS A 191 -9.19 -5.89 -21.42
C LYS A 191 -9.78 -5.89 -19.99
N LYS A 192 -9.52 -6.95 -19.22
CA LYS A 192 -9.98 -7.05 -17.83
C LYS A 192 -9.21 -6.07 -16.93
N LEU A 193 -7.90 -5.90 -17.15
CA LEU A 193 -7.08 -4.94 -16.42
C LEU A 193 -7.53 -3.50 -16.66
N ASP A 194 -7.92 -3.14 -17.88
CA ASP A 194 -8.41 -1.81 -18.21
C ASP A 194 -9.74 -1.49 -17.51
N ILE A 195 -10.66 -2.46 -17.48
CA ILE A 195 -11.92 -2.35 -16.74
C ILE A 195 -11.65 -2.17 -15.25
N LEU A 196 -10.78 -3.00 -14.66
CA LEU A 196 -10.43 -2.91 -13.24
C LEU A 196 -9.71 -1.60 -12.92
N ASN A 197 -8.87 -1.08 -13.82
CA ASN A 197 -8.24 0.22 -13.65
C ASN A 197 -9.27 1.34 -13.54
N SER A 198 -10.21 1.35 -14.49
CA SER A 198 -11.25 2.39 -14.58
C SER A 198 -12.19 2.33 -13.37
N LEU A 199 -12.57 1.11 -12.96
CA LEU A 199 -13.36 0.88 -11.75
C LEU A 199 -12.62 1.39 -10.50
N GLY A 200 -11.34 1.03 -10.35
CA GLY A 200 -10.53 1.44 -9.21
C GLY A 200 -10.37 2.96 -9.12
N GLU A 201 -10.09 3.64 -10.23
CA GLU A 201 -9.94 5.09 -10.26
C GLU A 201 -11.25 5.80 -9.88
N ASN A 202 -12.38 5.33 -10.38
CA ASN A 202 -13.69 5.91 -10.03
C ASN A 202 -14.02 5.71 -8.55
N LEU A 203 -13.85 4.50 -8.02
CA LEU A 203 -14.07 4.21 -6.59
C LEU A 203 -13.15 5.05 -5.71
N GLY A 204 -11.90 5.20 -6.12
CA GLY A 204 -10.91 5.95 -5.37
C GLY A 204 -11.10 7.46 -5.39
N LEU A 205 -11.61 8.02 -6.49
CA LEU A 205 -12.04 9.41 -6.54
C LEU A 205 -13.25 9.65 -5.63
N ILE A 206 -14.25 8.76 -5.67
CA ILE A 206 -15.40 8.83 -4.76
C ILE A 206 -14.98 8.71 -3.30
N PHE A 207 -13.94 7.92 -2.99
CA PHE A 207 -13.41 7.80 -1.64
C PHE A 207 -12.72 9.08 -1.14
N GLN A 208 -12.21 9.91 -2.05
CA GLN A 208 -11.41 11.09 -1.72
C GLN A 208 -12.25 12.38 -1.63
N ILE A 209 -13.35 12.46 -2.38
CA ILE A 209 -14.31 13.58 -2.38
C ILE A 209 -15.28 13.42 -1.21
#